data_AF-A0A7S9X763-F1
#
_entry.id   AF-A0A7S9X763-F1
#
_cell.length_a   1.000
_cell.length_b   1.000
_cell.length_c   1.000
_cell.angle_alpha   90.00
_cell.angle_beta   90.00
_cell.angle_gamma   90.00
#
_symmetry.space_group_name_H-M   'P 1'
#
loop_
_entity.id
_entity.type
_entity.pdbx_description
1 polymer ?
#
loop_
_entity_poly.entity_id
_entity_poly.type
_entity_poly.pdbx_seq_one_letter_code
_entity_poly.pdbx_strand_id
1 'polypeptide(L)'
;MGKPHLCPKCEQRTIYFDGICYWCRQKEKLEFYEGLSEDEIKKRQKNILAHIDELDKFDEIYSDLTYIFYLHGICDEQIINELTKNGEYYPPEIYKKASEGLRDELIKRLSSEENIVKLNHILSALAWQGDEVVRELFFRLYGAPKPWKTKLYADTDGYAQVAGWSFDSSGKRRSLVFDKCFTCQPSQSAEASVKFKAANDEKCKFCSGEIVEFSIKKESLKQFGLELKNDAVLKFCPTCVGFVQYFCQNDGSSVQTDTVGDGESEDYVREAVAVLDGQKFELANEVCMHYAAMIDGEILLGGYPQWQQDSEYLACPKCGKTMKYLAQIPFGGLIDGEGTIYMQICDECEVVGANFQCT
;
A
#
# COMPACT_ATOMS: atom_id res chain seq x y z
N MET A 1 -31.86 -5.01 15.13
CA MET A 1 -31.36 -3.87 14.32
C MET A 1 -32.11 -2.62 14.74
N GLY A 2 -31.40 -1.54 15.06
CA GLY A 2 -32.00 -0.26 15.46
C GLY A 2 -32.71 0.42 14.29
N LYS A 3 -33.49 1.48 14.55
CA LYS A 3 -34.08 2.29 13.48
C LYS A 3 -32.95 2.99 12.70
N PRO A 4 -33.00 3.01 11.35
CA PRO A 4 -32.03 3.74 10.56
C PRO A 4 -32.09 5.21 10.92
N HIS A 5 -30.92 5.81 11.13
CA HIS A 5 -30.76 7.24 11.34
C HIS A 5 -29.45 7.71 10.71
N LEU A 6 -29.35 9.00 10.41
CA LEU A 6 -28.11 9.58 9.92
C LEU A 6 -27.06 9.58 11.04
N CYS A 7 -25.83 9.28 10.67
CA CYS A 7 -24.66 9.41 11.55
C CYS A 7 -24.66 10.80 12.17
N PRO A 8 -24.64 10.93 13.50
CA PRO A 8 -24.76 12.23 14.18
C PRO A 8 -23.54 13.13 13.97
N LYS A 9 -22.42 12.60 13.43
CA LYS A 9 -21.20 13.38 13.18
C LYS A 9 -21.10 13.93 11.75
N CYS A 10 -21.40 13.13 10.73
CA CYS A 10 -21.31 13.59 9.34
C CYS A 10 -22.65 13.96 8.72
N GLU A 11 -23.77 13.55 9.31
CA GLU A 11 -25.13 13.78 8.79
C GLU A 11 -25.36 13.28 7.35
N GLN A 12 -24.47 12.43 6.83
CA GLN A 12 -24.49 11.96 5.44
C GLN A 12 -24.77 10.47 5.31
N ARG A 13 -24.25 9.66 6.25
CA ARG A 13 -24.31 8.19 6.17
C ARG A 13 -25.39 7.63 7.09
N THR A 14 -26.22 6.72 6.59
CA THR A 14 -27.22 6.02 7.39
C THR A 14 -26.59 4.89 8.20
N ILE A 15 -26.88 4.82 9.49
CA ILE A 15 -26.42 3.78 10.42
C ILE A 15 -27.60 3.11 11.14
N TYR A 16 -27.40 1.88 11.60
CA TYR A 16 -28.45 1.03 12.24
C TYR A 16 -28.12 0.68 13.71
N PHE A 17 -27.15 1.38 14.29
CA PHE A 17 -26.61 1.19 15.63
C PHE A 17 -26.33 2.56 16.28
N ASP A 18 -26.19 2.59 17.60
CA ASP A 18 -25.88 3.82 18.34
C ASP A 18 -24.41 4.22 18.18
N GLY A 19 -24.14 5.50 17.94
CA GLY A 19 -22.78 6.05 17.80
C GLY A 19 -22.55 6.75 16.46
N ILE A 20 -21.33 6.69 15.94
CA ILE A 20 -20.93 7.29 14.67
C ILE A 20 -20.58 6.22 13.63
N CYS A 21 -20.73 6.58 12.34
CA CYS A 21 -20.37 5.70 11.23
C CYS A 21 -18.88 5.33 11.24
N TYR A 22 -18.56 4.22 10.57
CA TYR A 22 -17.20 3.68 10.44
C TYR A 22 -16.17 4.76 10.09
N TRP A 23 -16.40 5.47 9.00
CA TRP A 23 -15.50 6.52 8.51
C TRP A 23 -15.27 7.68 9.49
N CYS A 24 -16.31 8.10 10.21
CA CYS A 24 -16.17 9.13 11.24
C CYS A 24 -15.29 8.65 12.41
N ARG A 25 -15.42 7.37 12.78
CA ARG A 25 -14.63 6.74 13.84
C ARG A 25 -13.17 6.56 13.42
N GLN A 26 -12.93 6.13 12.19
CA GLN A 26 -11.57 6.04 11.64
C GLN A 26 -10.90 7.40 11.62
N LYS A 27 -11.61 8.43 11.12
CA LYS A 27 -11.11 9.80 11.13
C LYS A 27 -10.78 10.31 12.55
N GLU A 28 -11.63 10.07 13.54
CA GLU A 28 -11.33 10.44 14.94
C GLU A 28 -10.09 9.74 15.48
N LYS A 29 -9.94 8.45 15.18
CA LYS A 29 -8.79 7.66 15.64
C LYS A 29 -7.50 8.14 14.96
N LEU A 30 -7.54 8.43 13.66
CA LEU A 30 -6.43 9.01 12.92
C LEU A 30 -6.04 10.38 13.49
N GLU A 31 -6.99 11.32 13.59
CA GLU A 31 -6.75 12.66 14.13
C GLU A 31 -6.18 12.62 15.56
N PHE A 32 -6.63 11.66 16.39
CA PHE A 32 -6.11 11.45 17.73
C PHE A 32 -4.63 11.05 17.72
N TYR A 33 -4.25 10.05 16.93
CA TYR A 33 -2.87 9.58 16.89
C TYR A 33 -1.94 10.54 16.14
N GLU A 34 -2.40 11.17 15.06
CA GLU A 34 -1.67 12.23 14.34
C GLU A 34 -1.35 13.42 15.24
N GLY A 35 -2.28 13.76 16.15
CA GLY A 35 -2.15 14.88 17.08
C GLY A 35 -1.29 14.62 18.32
N LEU A 36 -0.74 13.41 18.51
CA LEU A 36 0.07 13.10 19.68
C LEU A 36 1.37 13.91 19.70
N SER A 37 1.67 14.51 20.84
CA SER A 37 2.97 15.14 21.10
C SER A 37 4.07 14.09 21.31
N GLU A 38 5.33 14.51 21.17
CA GLU A 38 6.48 13.63 21.44
C GLU A 38 6.46 13.03 22.86
N ASP A 39 6.02 13.79 23.86
CA ASP A 39 5.96 13.33 25.25
C ASP A 39 4.84 12.30 25.45
N GLU A 40 3.72 12.46 24.77
CA GLU A 40 2.64 11.47 24.77
C GLU A 40 3.07 10.18 24.06
N ILE A 41 3.76 10.29 22.92
CA ILE A 41 4.35 9.14 22.21
C ILE A 41 5.32 8.40 23.14
N LYS A 42 6.26 9.09 23.79
CA LYS A 42 7.22 8.48 24.73
C LYS A 42 6.50 7.80 25.91
N LYS A 43 5.44 8.41 26.43
CA LYS A 43 4.64 7.83 27.52
C LYS A 43 3.96 6.53 27.07
N ARG A 44 3.39 6.52 25.86
CA ARG A 44 2.76 5.32 25.27
C ARG A 44 3.77 4.22 24.98
N GLN A 45 4.94 4.55 24.46
CA GLN A 45 6.03 3.58 24.26
C GLN A 45 6.49 2.92 25.56
N LYS A 46 6.57 3.67 26.66
CA LYS A 46 6.82 3.09 27.99
C LYS A 46 5.69 2.15 28.43
N ASN A 47 4.44 2.49 28.12
CA ASN A 47 3.29 1.64 28.43
C ASN A 47 3.29 0.34 27.61
N ILE A 48 3.67 0.42 26.33
CA ILE A 48 3.88 -0.74 25.44
C ILE A 48 4.94 -1.67 26.06
N LEU A 49 6.10 -1.13 26.44
CA LEU A 49 7.18 -1.91 27.08
C LEU A 49 6.73 -2.59 28.37
N ALA A 50 5.93 -1.92 29.19
CA ALA A 50 5.44 -2.46 30.46
C ALA A 50 4.47 -3.64 30.28
N HIS A 51 3.84 -3.77 29.10
CA HIS A 51 2.84 -4.80 28.79
C HIS A 51 3.21 -5.58 27.51
N ILE A 52 4.50 -5.67 27.20
CA ILE A 52 4.98 -6.24 25.94
C ILE A 52 4.59 -7.72 25.77
N ASP A 53 4.48 -8.45 26.89
CA ASP A 53 4.09 -9.87 26.93
C ASP A 53 2.57 -10.09 26.75
N GLU A 54 1.79 -9.02 26.63
CA GLU A 54 0.33 -9.06 26.62
C GLU A 54 -0.29 -8.24 25.47
N LEU A 55 0.49 -7.91 24.44
CA LEU A 55 0.03 -7.08 23.32
C LEU A 55 -1.19 -7.66 22.61
N ASP A 56 -1.29 -8.99 22.51
CA ASP A 56 -2.42 -9.70 21.91
C ASP A 56 -3.70 -9.65 22.76
N LYS A 57 -3.59 -9.28 24.04
CA LYS A 57 -4.72 -9.19 24.98
C LYS A 57 -5.30 -7.78 25.08
N PHE A 58 -4.56 -6.76 24.66
CA PHE A 58 -4.94 -5.36 24.84
C PHE A 58 -4.95 -4.59 23.52
N ASP A 59 -6.13 -4.51 22.88
CA ASP A 59 -6.36 -3.78 21.63
C ASP A 59 -5.83 -2.34 21.65
N GLU A 60 -5.90 -1.67 22.80
CA GLU A 60 -5.40 -0.30 22.97
C GLU A 60 -3.87 -0.23 22.90
N ILE A 61 -3.15 -1.16 23.53
CA ILE A 61 -1.68 -1.17 23.55
C ILE A 61 -1.14 -1.57 22.17
N TYR A 62 -1.79 -2.53 21.51
CA TYR A 62 -1.49 -2.87 20.13
C TYR A 62 -1.80 -1.72 19.15
N SER A 63 -2.91 -1.00 19.38
CA SER A 63 -3.21 0.22 18.62
C SER A 63 -2.14 1.30 18.84
N ASP A 64 -1.66 1.49 20.07
CA ASP A 64 -0.57 2.43 20.35
C ASP A 64 0.71 2.05 19.58
N LEU A 65 1.09 0.77 19.56
CA LEU A 65 2.26 0.31 18.80
C LEU A 65 2.09 0.60 17.30
N THR A 66 0.97 0.19 16.73
CA THR A 66 0.74 0.26 15.29
C THR A 66 0.49 1.70 14.83
N TYR A 67 -0.46 2.43 15.40
CA TYR A 67 -0.78 3.79 14.96
C TYR A 67 0.39 4.76 15.13
N ILE A 68 1.16 4.66 16.23
CA ILE A 68 2.36 5.51 16.39
C ILE A 68 3.36 5.19 15.27
N PHE A 69 3.63 3.92 14.98
CA PHE A 69 4.55 3.56 13.92
C PHE A 69 4.05 4.00 12.53
N TYR A 70 2.80 3.67 12.18
CA TYR A 70 2.27 3.90 10.84
C TYR A 70 2.02 5.38 10.52
N LEU A 71 1.75 6.22 11.54
CA LEU A 71 1.49 7.65 11.35
C LEU A 71 2.72 8.53 11.59
N HIS A 72 3.67 8.12 12.44
CA HIS A 72 4.86 8.92 12.77
C HIS A 72 6.18 8.30 12.31
N GLY A 73 6.21 7.01 11.96
CA GLY A 73 7.43 6.30 11.57
C GLY A 73 8.40 6.08 12.73
N ILE A 74 7.89 6.04 13.97
CA ILE A 74 8.66 5.96 15.22
C ILE A 74 8.36 4.62 15.91
N CYS A 75 9.41 3.88 16.23
CA CYS A 75 9.37 2.74 17.15
C CYS A 75 10.65 2.75 17.98
N ASP A 76 10.53 2.66 19.30
CA ASP A 76 11.69 2.54 20.19
C ASP A 76 12.36 1.17 19.96
N GLU A 77 13.67 1.16 19.71
CA GLU A 77 14.41 -0.07 19.48
C GLU A 77 14.33 -1.04 20.69
N GLN A 78 14.11 -0.54 21.91
CA GLN A 78 13.86 -1.40 23.06
C GLN A 78 12.59 -2.25 22.88
N ILE A 79 11.53 -1.71 22.27
CA ILE A 79 10.29 -2.46 21.98
C ILE A 79 10.61 -3.61 21.04
N ILE A 80 11.34 -3.33 19.96
CA ILE A 80 11.72 -4.35 18.96
C ILE A 80 12.60 -5.45 19.59
N ASN A 81 13.52 -5.07 20.49
CA ASN A 81 14.35 -6.03 21.22
C ASN A 81 13.53 -6.95 22.12
N GLU A 82 12.59 -6.41 22.91
CA GLU A 82 11.75 -7.23 23.80
C GLU A 82 10.81 -8.15 23.01
N LEU A 83 10.18 -7.65 21.93
CA LEU A 83 9.40 -8.49 21.01
C LEU A 83 10.24 -9.66 20.46
N THR A 84 11.45 -9.36 20.01
CA THR A 84 12.36 -10.38 19.47
C THR A 84 12.77 -11.39 20.53
N LYS A 85 12.99 -10.99 21.80
CA LYS A 85 13.26 -11.93 22.90
C LYS A 85 12.08 -12.87 23.16
N ASN A 86 10.85 -12.37 23.03
CA ASN A 86 9.63 -13.15 23.14
C ASN A 86 9.36 -14.03 21.91
N GLY A 87 10.16 -13.86 20.84
CA GLY A 87 10.01 -14.58 19.59
C GLY A 87 8.79 -14.11 18.80
N GLU A 88 8.44 -12.83 18.96
CA GLU A 88 7.46 -12.09 18.17
C GLU A 88 8.19 -11.21 17.15
N TYR A 89 7.70 -11.20 15.92
CA TYR A 89 8.32 -10.49 14.79
C TYR A 89 7.30 -9.76 13.91
N TYR A 90 6.05 -9.65 14.35
CA TYR A 90 4.96 -8.96 13.67
C TYR A 90 4.49 -7.76 14.50
N PRO A 91 4.15 -6.60 13.89
CA PRO A 91 4.24 -6.29 12.46
C PRO A 91 5.70 -6.12 11.99
N PRO A 92 6.10 -6.67 10.84
CA PRO A 92 7.50 -6.69 10.42
C PRO A 92 8.05 -5.31 10.02
N GLU A 93 7.19 -4.36 9.67
CA GLU A 93 7.54 -2.99 9.26
C GLU A 93 8.34 -2.25 10.33
N ILE A 94 8.09 -2.54 11.61
CA ILE A 94 8.77 -1.88 12.74
C ILE A 94 10.26 -2.21 12.76
N TYR A 95 10.66 -3.32 12.15
CA TYR A 95 12.06 -3.75 12.05
C TYR A 95 12.85 -2.94 11.02
N LYS A 96 12.21 -2.10 10.19
CA LYS A 96 12.87 -1.34 9.11
C LYS A 96 14.11 -0.55 9.52
N LYS A 97 14.14 -0.04 10.76
CA LYS A 97 15.27 0.73 11.32
C LYS A 97 15.99 0.01 12.47
N ALA A 98 15.73 -1.28 12.67
CA ALA A 98 16.39 -2.05 13.72
C ALA A 98 17.91 -2.17 13.47
N SER A 99 18.71 -2.20 14.53
CA SER A 99 20.17 -2.25 14.43
C SER A 99 20.71 -3.51 13.74
N GLU A 100 21.97 -3.41 13.30
CA GLU A 100 22.75 -4.51 12.76
C GLU A 100 22.85 -5.69 13.74
N GLY A 101 22.91 -5.43 15.05
CA GLY A 101 22.92 -6.49 16.06
C GLY A 101 21.63 -7.29 16.07
N LEU A 102 20.48 -6.61 15.91
CA LEU A 102 19.20 -7.29 15.82
C LEU A 102 19.04 -8.06 14.50
N ARG A 103 19.51 -7.48 13.39
CA ARG A 103 19.59 -8.19 12.10
C ARG A 103 20.35 -9.50 12.24
N ASP A 104 21.55 -9.45 12.80
CA ASP A 104 22.42 -10.63 12.89
C ASP A 104 21.81 -11.72 13.78
N GLU A 105 21.10 -11.34 14.84
CA GLU A 105 20.32 -12.25 15.67
C GLU A 105 19.16 -12.89 14.88
N LEU A 106 18.41 -12.12 14.09
CA LEU A 106 17.35 -12.65 13.22
C LEU A 106 17.91 -13.63 12.17
N ILE A 107 19.04 -13.30 11.53
CA ILE A 107 19.72 -14.18 10.57
C ILE A 107 20.15 -15.49 11.25
N LYS A 108 20.70 -15.42 12.47
CA LYS A 108 21.11 -16.60 13.22
C LYS A 108 19.92 -17.54 13.49
N ARG A 109 18.76 -16.97 13.82
CA ARG A 109 17.52 -17.74 14.10
C ARG A 109 16.99 -18.50 12.88
N LEU A 110 17.20 -18.01 11.66
CA LEU A 110 16.76 -18.71 10.42
C LEU A 110 17.28 -20.16 10.31
N SER A 111 18.41 -20.48 10.95
CA SER A 111 19.01 -21.81 10.87
C SER A 111 18.42 -22.81 11.88
N SER A 112 17.75 -22.32 12.93
CA SER A 112 17.21 -23.14 14.02
C SER A 112 15.69 -23.03 14.18
N GLU A 113 15.04 -22.09 13.50
CA GLU A 113 13.59 -21.91 13.60
C GLU A 113 12.85 -23.04 12.87
N GLU A 114 12.08 -23.81 13.62
CA GLU A 114 11.27 -24.92 13.11
C GLU A 114 9.80 -24.50 12.88
N ASN A 115 9.34 -23.45 13.56
CA ASN A 115 8.00 -22.92 13.39
C ASN A 115 7.90 -22.10 12.10
N ILE A 116 7.10 -22.58 11.16
CA ILE A 116 6.96 -22.00 9.82
C ILE A 116 6.40 -20.55 9.87
N VAL A 117 5.47 -20.27 10.79
CA VAL A 117 4.88 -18.94 10.95
C VAL A 117 5.94 -17.96 11.46
N LYS A 118 6.73 -18.36 12.46
CA LYS A 118 7.84 -17.55 12.97
C LYS A 118 8.91 -17.34 11.91
N LEU A 119 9.27 -18.38 11.16
CA LEU A 119 10.19 -18.29 10.05
C LEU A 119 9.72 -17.28 8.99
N ASN A 120 8.44 -17.31 8.63
CA ASN A 120 7.83 -16.32 7.74
C ASN A 120 7.98 -14.90 8.28
N HIS A 121 7.66 -14.66 9.55
CA HIS A 121 7.77 -13.33 10.15
C HIS A 121 9.23 -12.85 10.28
N ILE A 122 10.18 -13.74 10.58
CA ILE A 122 11.62 -13.40 10.60
C ILE A 122 12.08 -12.96 9.22
N LEU A 123 11.69 -13.68 8.16
CA LEU A 123 12.02 -13.30 6.78
C LEU A 123 11.41 -11.96 6.41
N SER A 124 10.15 -11.69 6.77
CA SER A 124 9.54 -10.37 6.55
C SER A 124 10.27 -9.25 7.32
N ALA A 125 10.60 -9.45 8.60
CA ALA A 125 11.32 -8.48 9.41
C ALA A 125 12.72 -8.16 8.84
N LEU A 126 13.45 -9.20 8.41
CA LEU A 126 14.71 -9.03 7.69
C LEU A 126 14.52 -8.25 6.40
N ALA A 127 13.48 -8.58 5.61
CA ALA A 127 13.20 -7.87 4.37
C ALA A 127 12.97 -6.38 4.60
N TRP A 128 12.24 -6.02 5.66
CA TRP A 128 12.00 -4.63 6.04
C TRP A 128 13.26 -3.90 6.49
N GLN A 129 14.20 -4.56 7.19
CA GLN A 129 15.54 -3.99 7.43
C GLN A 129 16.24 -3.69 6.11
N GLY A 130 16.31 -4.69 5.23
CA GLY A 130 16.68 -4.51 3.83
C GLY A 130 18.08 -3.91 3.60
N ASP A 131 18.99 -3.97 4.56
CA ASP A 131 20.37 -3.51 4.34
C ASP A 131 21.14 -4.45 3.40
N GLU A 132 22.41 -4.13 3.13
CA GLU A 132 23.23 -4.87 2.17
C GLU A 132 23.44 -6.33 2.59
N VAL A 133 23.53 -6.62 3.90
CA VAL A 133 23.68 -7.98 4.42
C VAL A 133 22.42 -8.79 4.18
N VAL A 134 21.25 -8.19 4.42
CA VAL A 134 19.95 -8.82 4.10
C VAL A 134 19.82 -9.04 2.60
N ARG A 135 20.16 -8.04 1.78
CA ARG A 135 20.10 -8.16 0.31
C ARG A 135 20.93 -9.35 -0.18
N GLU A 136 22.17 -9.48 0.28
CA GLU A 136 23.04 -10.61 -0.08
C GLU A 136 22.52 -11.95 0.45
N LEU A 137 21.96 -11.98 1.65
CA LEU A 137 21.30 -13.16 2.18
C LEU A 137 20.14 -13.60 1.27
N PHE A 138 19.27 -12.67 0.87
CA PHE A 138 18.09 -12.96 0.06
C PHE A 138 18.48 -13.41 -1.34
N PHE A 139 19.48 -12.77 -1.96
CA PHE A 139 20.01 -13.20 -3.25
C PHE A 139 20.60 -14.61 -3.21
N ARG A 140 21.35 -14.95 -2.14
CA ARG A 140 21.87 -16.32 -1.94
C ARG A 140 20.76 -17.34 -1.73
N LEU A 141 19.75 -17.01 -0.93
CA LEU A 141 18.60 -17.88 -0.66
C LEU A 141 17.74 -18.09 -1.92
N TYR A 142 17.62 -17.07 -2.78
CA TYR A 142 16.96 -17.20 -4.08
C TYR A 142 17.68 -18.18 -5.00
N GLY A 143 19.01 -18.07 -5.13
CA GLY A 143 19.81 -18.97 -5.98
C GLY A 143 20.04 -20.37 -5.38
N ALA A 144 19.99 -20.50 -4.05
CA ALA A 144 20.18 -21.76 -3.33
C ALA A 144 19.22 -21.85 -2.12
N PRO A 145 17.94 -22.18 -2.34
CA PRO A 145 16.95 -22.24 -1.29
C PRO A 145 17.28 -23.27 -0.20
N LYS A 146 16.94 -22.95 1.05
CA LYS A 146 17.05 -23.88 2.17
C LYS A 146 15.89 -24.89 2.17
N PRO A 147 16.02 -26.07 2.82
CA PRO A 147 14.96 -27.08 2.83
C PRO A 147 13.60 -26.57 3.33
N TRP A 148 13.60 -25.64 4.28
CA TRP A 148 12.38 -25.03 4.82
C TRP A 148 11.61 -24.19 3.80
N LYS A 149 12.20 -23.80 2.66
CA LYS A 149 11.51 -23.05 1.60
C LYS A 149 10.27 -23.79 1.09
N THR A 150 10.33 -25.12 1.02
CA THR A 150 9.21 -25.96 0.56
C THR A 150 7.98 -25.88 1.47
N LYS A 151 8.14 -25.36 2.69
CA LYS A 151 7.07 -25.15 3.67
C LYS A 151 6.52 -23.72 3.64
N LEU A 152 7.16 -22.81 2.91
CA LEU A 152 6.75 -21.42 2.77
C LEU A 152 5.97 -21.24 1.48
N TYR A 153 4.98 -20.34 1.52
CA TYR A 153 4.18 -19.99 0.36
C TYR A 153 4.94 -19.07 -0.60
N ALA A 154 5.64 -18.07 -0.07
CA ALA A 154 6.38 -17.08 -0.86
C ALA A 154 7.81 -17.55 -1.19
N ASP A 155 8.29 -17.17 -2.38
CA ASP A 155 9.71 -17.21 -2.73
C ASP A 155 10.49 -16.08 -2.02
N THR A 156 11.82 -16.17 -2.00
CA THR A 156 12.66 -15.23 -1.24
C THR A 156 12.60 -13.80 -1.78
N ASP A 157 12.47 -13.64 -3.08
CA ASP A 157 12.23 -12.36 -3.73
C ASP A 157 10.85 -11.77 -3.37
N GLY A 158 9.84 -12.62 -3.13
CA GLY A 158 8.54 -12.22 -2.59
C GLY A 158 8.66 -11.46 -1.26
N TYR A 159 9.50 -11.92 -0.33
CA TYR A 159 9.72 -11.20 0.93
C TYR A 159 10.34 -9.83 0.72
N ALA A 160 11.31 -9.69 -0.19
CA ALA A 160 11.86 -8.38 -0.53
C ALA A 160 10.79 -7.43 -1.09
N GLN A 161 9.89 -7.96 -1.93
CA GLN A 161 8.79 -7.20 -2.51
C GLN A 161 7.79 -6.72 -1.45
N VAL A 162 7.46 -7.54 -0.46
CA VAL A 162 6.65 -7.10 0.70
C VAL A 162 7.24 -5.85 1.36
N ALA A 163 8.56 -5.80 1.47
CA ALA A 163 9.29 -4.65 2.02
C ALA A 163 9.58 -3.52 1.00
N GLY A 164 8.95 -3.55 -0.18
CA GLY A 164 9.04 -2.50 -1.19
C GLY A 164 10.35 -2.45 -1.98
N TRP A 165 11.07 -3.57 -2.11
CA TRP A 165 12.27 -3.63 -2.95
C TRP A 165 12.42 -4.98 -3.67
N SER A 166 13.33 -5.04 -4.64
CA SER A 166 13.68 -6.25 -5.35
C SER A 166 15.16 -6.25 -5.69
N PHE A 167 15.63 -7.32 -6.33
CA PHE A 167 16.96 -7.39 -6.95
C PHE A 167 16.86 -8.03 -8.32
N ASP A 168 17.73 -7.60 -9.24
CA ASP A 168 17.83 -8.22 -10.57
C ASP A 168 18.65 -9.52 -10.54
N SER A 169 18.83 -10.15 -11.70
CA SER A 169 19.62 -11.38 -11.85
C SER A 169 21.11 -11.22 -11.49
N SER A 170 21.63 -10.00 -11.42
CA SER A 170 22.97 -9.69 -10.91
C SER A 170 23.01 -9.49 -9.39
N GLY A 171 21.84 -9.49 -8.74
CA GLY A 171 21.66 -9.21 -7.32
C GLY A 171 21.56 -7.72 -7.00
N LYS A 172 21.59 -6.83 -8.00
CA LYS A 172 21.53 -5.39 -7.77
C LYS A 172 20.16 -4.98 -7.25
N ARG A 173 20.13 -4.30 -6.10
CA ARG A 173 18.90 -3.80 -5.46
C ARG A 173 18.19 -2.77 -6.35
N ARG A 174 16.86 -2.84 -6.35
CA ARG A 174 15.96 -1.82 -6.91
C ARG A 174 14.87 -1.48 -5.89
N SER A 175 14.61 -0.19 -5.68
CA SER A 175 13.44 0.23 -4.90
C SER A 175 12.16 0.07 -5.73
N LEU A 176 11.13 -0.50 -5.12
CA LEU A 176 9.79 -0.63 -5.69
C LEU A 176 8.79 0.37 -5.08
N VAL A 177 9.26 1.29 -4.24
CA VAL A 177 8.45 2.34 -3.59
C VAL A 177 9.14 3.70 -3.61
N PHE A 178 8.36 4.78 -3.49
CA PHE A 178 8.87 6.14 -3.30
C PHE A 178 9.04 6.42 -1.81
N ASP A 179 10.06 7.20 -1.46
CA ASP A 179 10.42 7.56 -0.09
C ASP A 179 9.57 8.70 0.50
N LYS A 180 8.58 9.16 -0.25
CA LYS A 180 7.58 10.14 0.18
C LYS A 180 6.18 9.62 -0.08
N CYS A 181 5.25 10.01 0.77
CA CYS A 181 3.83 9.68 0.67
C CYS A 181 3.01 10.97 0.81
N PHE A 182 2.04 11.17 -0.08
CA PHE A 182 1.16 12.35 -0.04
C PHE A 182 -0.30 11.93 -0.09
N THR A 183 -1.12 12.56 0.75
CA THR A 183 -2.58 12.46 0.63
C THR A 183 -3.07 13.35 -0.52
N CYS A 184 -4.16 12.93 -1.16
CA CYS A 184 -4.86 13.71 -2.18
C CYS A 184 -6.22 14.15 -1.65
N GLN A 185 -6.42 15.46 -1.54
CA GLN A 185 -7.68 16.04 -1.05
C GLN A 185 -8.57 16.51 -2.21
N PRO A 186 -9.90 16.48 -2.08
CA PRO A 186 -10.81 16.98 -3.10
C PRO A 186 -10.49 18.43 -3.50
N SER A 187 -10.60 18.72 -4.80
CA SER A 187 -10.28 20.02 -5.37
C SER A 187 -11.34 20.48 -6.36
N GLN A 188 -11.55 21.79 -6.42
CA GLN A 188 -12.39 22.43 -7.43
C GLN A 188 -11.56 23.03 -8.58
N SER A 189 -10.23 22.97 -8.49
CA SER A 189 -9.31 23.53 -9.47
C SER A 189 -9.43 22.81 -10.81
N ALA A 190 -9.56 23.55 -11.91
CA ALA A 190 -9.41 22.99 -13.25
C ALA A 190 -7.99 22.44 -13.47
N GLU A 191 -7.01 22.95 -12.74
CA GLU A 191 -5.60 22.57 -12.82
C GLU A 191 -5.20 21.51 -11.78
N ALA A 192 -6.19 20.79 -11.22
CA ALA A 192 -5.96 19.71 -10.27
C ALA A 192 -4.85 18.74 -10.66
N SER A 193 -4.01 18.38 -9.68
CA SER A 193 -2.92 17.42 -9.82
C SER A 193 -3.39 16.03 -10.22
N VAL A 194 -4.54 15.61 -9.70
CA VAL A 194 -5.11 14.28 -9.90
C VAL A 194 -6.55 14.41 -10.36
N LYS A 195 -6.96 13.65 -11.38
CA LYS A 195 -8.30 13.76 -11.96
C LYS A 195 -8.83 12.41 -12.42
N PHE A 196 -10.13 12.25 -12.27
CA PHE A 196 -10.92 11.24 -12.97
C PHE A 196 -11.70 11.87 -14.12
N LYS A 197 -11.82 11.15 -15.23
CA LYS A 197 -12.58 11.56 -16.40
C LYS A 197 -13.15 10.34 -17.13
N ALA A 198 -14.40 10.37 -17.53
CA ALA A 198 -14.97 9.35 -18.40
C ALA A 198 -14.36 9.41 -19.81
N ALA A 199 -13.89 8.27 -20.33
CA ALA A 199 -13.40 8.09 -21.69
C ALA A 199 -14.55 7.63 -22.59
N ASN A 200 -15.47 8.55 -22.89
CA ASN A 200 -16.77 8.26 -23.52
C ASN A 200 -16.70 7.68 -24.94
N ASP A 201 -15.55 7.79 -25.61
CA ASP A 201 -15.28 7.28 -26.94
C ASP A 201 -14.73 5.83 -26.94
N GLU A 202 -14.47 5.26 -25.77
CA GLU A 202 -13.92 3.91 -25.59
C GLU A 202 -14.88 3.03 -24.77
N LYS A 203 -14.93 1.73 -25.10
CA LYS A 203 -15.68 0.72 -24.35
C LYS A 203 -14.77 -0.44 -23.98
N CYS A 204 -15.01 -1.02 -22.82
CA CYS A 204 -14.30 -2.21 -22.35
C CYS A 204 -14.49 -3.37 -23.33
N LYS A 205 -13.39 -4.00 -23.74
CA LYS A 205 -13.44 -5.15 -24.67
C LYS A 205 -14.08 -6.42 -24.09
N PHE A 206 -14.26 -6.47 -22.77
CA PHE A 206 -14.83 -7.62 -22.06
C PHE A 206 -16.33 -7.42 -21.80
N CYS A 207 -16.69 -6.50 -20.91
CA CYS A 207 -18.09 -6.28 -20.50
C CYS A 207 -18.85 -5.22 -21.32
N SER A 208 -18.19 -4.58 -22.32
CA SER A 208 -18.72 -3.41 -23.05
C SER A 208 -19.07 -2.18 -22.19
N GLY A 209 -18.64 -2.17 -20.92
CA GLY A 209 -18.80 -1.05 -20.00
C GLY A 209 -17.96 0.17 -20.35
N GLU A 210 -18.21 1.27 -19.66
CA GLU A 210 -17.49 2.53 -19.84
C GLU A 210 -16.08 2.49 -19.21
N ILE A 211 -15.17 3.25 -19.81
CA ILE A 211 -13.78 3.39 -19.36
C ILE A 211 -13.63 4.71 -18.60
N VAL A 212 -12.88 4.66 -17.50
CA VAL A 212 -12.49 5.83 -16.72
C VAL A 212 -10.99 6.05 -16.88
N GLU A 213 -10.61 7.30 -17.04
CA GLU A 213 -9.24 7.77 -17.01
C GLU A 213 -8.93 8.35 -15.63
N PHE A 214 -7.89 7.84 -14.97
CA PHE A 214 -7.26 8.43 -13.81
C PHE A 214 -5.91 9.01 -14.22
N SER A 215 -5.71 10.31 -14.01
CA SER A 215 -4.48 11.02 -14.40
C SER A 215 -3.80 11.66 -13.20
N ILE A 216 -2.46 11.64 -13.20
CA ILE A 216 -1.61 12.37 -12.28
C ILE A 216 -0.68 13.28 -13.10
N LYS A 217 -0.71 14.58 -12.83
CA LYS A 217 0.16 15.56 -13.48
C LYS A 217 1.64 15.24 -13.22
N LYS A 218 2.45 15.25 -14.27
CA LYS A 218 3.90 15.01 -14.16
C LYS A 218 4.60 16.02 -13.25
N GLU A 219 4.11 17.26 -13.17
CA GLU A 219 4.65 18.29 -12.28
C GLU A 219 4.52 17.88 -10.80
N SER A 220 3.42 17.23 -10.44
CA SER A 220 3.19 16.71 -9.10
C SER A 220 4.12 15.53 -8.79
N LEU A 221 4.46 14.72 -9.80
CA LEU A 221 5.37 13.58 -9.67
C LEU A 221 6.84 13.98 -9.42
N LYS A 222 7.23 15.22 -9.76
CA LYS A 222 8.57 15.75 -9.44
C LYS A 222 8.85 15.79 -7.94
N GLN A 223 7.81 15.90 -7.10
CA GLN A 223 7.97 15.89 -5.65
C GLN A 223 8.57 14.55 -5.14
N PHE A 224 8.39 13.47 -5.91
CA PHE A 224 8.92 12.13 -5.66
C PHE A 224 10.26 11.86 -6.37
N GLY A 225 10.85 12.86 -7.02
CA GLY A 225 12.01 12.67 -7.90
C GLY A 225 11.71 11.91 -9.19
N LEU A 226 10.43 11.83 -9.58
CA LEU A 226 9.99 11.18 -10.81
C LEU A 226 9.75 12.24 -11.91
N GLU A 227 10.62 12.27 -12.91
CA GLU A 227 10.53 13.18 -14.05
C GLU A 227 10.02 12.43 -15.29
N LEU A 228 8.72 12.54 -15.54
CA LEU A 228 8.09 11.99 -16.75
C LEU A 228 8.00 13.05 -17.85
N LYS A 229 8.01 12.61 -19.11
CA LYS A 229 7.74 13.47 -20.27
C LYS A 229 6.29 13.94 -20.31
N ASN A 230 5.37 13.05 -19.96
CA ASN A 230 3.92 13.26 -19.98
C ASN A 230 3.29 12.87 -18.65
N ASP A 231 2.04 13.28 -18.44
CA ASP A 231 1.26 12.89 -17.26
C ASP A 231 1.11 11.37 -17.18
N ALA A 232 1.11 10.84 -15.96
CA ALA A 232 0.85 9.43 -15.73
C ALA A 232 -0.66 9.20 -15.85
N VAL A 233 -1.09 8.39 -16.82
CA VAL A 233 -2.50 8.17 -17.13
C VAL A 233 -2.80 6.68 -17.09
N LEU A 234 -3.80 6.30 -16.29
CA LEU A 234 -4.37 4.96 -16.22
C LEU A 234 -5.79 5.01 -16.78
N LYS A 235 -6.06 4.24 -17.83
CA LYS A 235 -7.42 3.96 -18.31
C LYS A 235 -7.84 2.57 -17.85
N PHE A 236 -9.02 2.46 -17.23
CA PHE A 236 -9.53 1.18 -16.74
C PHE A 236 -11.07 1.12 -16.80
N CYS A 237 -11.60 -0.11 -16.91
CA CYS A 237 -13.02 -0.36 -16.72
C CYS A 237 -13.31 -0.60 -15.23
N PRO A 238 -14.22 0.14 -14.58
CA PRO A 238 -14.51 -0.03 -13.16
C PRO A 238 -14.97 -1.44 -12.76
N THR A 239 -15.64 -2.14 -13.66
CA THR A 239 -16.04 -3.54 -13.48
C THR A 239 -14.82 -4.47 -13.64
N CYS A 240 -14.15 -4.42 -14.79
CA CYS A 240 -13.10 -5.39 -15.09
C CYS A 240 -11.76 -5.13 -14.38
N VAL A 241 -11.56 -4.00 -13.68
CA VAL A 241 -10.34 -3.72 -12.92
C VAL A 241 -10.07 -4.76 -11.83
N GLY A 242 -11.12 -5.40 -11.31
CA GLY A 242 -11.01 -6.50 -10.35
C GLY A 242 -10.46 -7.82 -10.91
N PHE A 243 -10.39 -7.96 -12.23
CA PHE A 243 -10.07 -9.23 -12.91
C PHE A 243 -8.89 -9.11 -13.88
N VAL A 244 -8.56 -7.89 -14.28
CA VAL A 244 -7.65 -7.61 -15.38
C VAL A 244 -6.62 -6.60 -14.93
N GLN A 245 -5.36 -6.90 -15.23
CA GLN A 245 -4.29 -5.92 -15.10
C GLN A 245 -4.33 -4.97 -16.31
N TYR A 246 -4.34 -3.66 -16.05
CA TYR A 246 -4.34 -2.63 -17.09
C TYR A 246 -2.97 -2.02 -17.24
N PHE A 247 -2.53 -1.80 -18.48
CA PHE A 247 -1.28 -1.10 -18.80
C PHE A 247 -1.58 0.07 -19.72
N CYS A 248 -1.02 1.23 -19.41
CA CYS A 248 -1.25 2.47 -20.16
C CYS A 248 0.06 3.20 -20.44
N GLN A 249 0.20 3.75 -21.65
CA GLN A 249 1.31 4.61 -22.02
C GLN A 249 0.81 5.89 -22.66
N ASN A 250 1.17 7.03 -22.07
CA ASN A 250 0.79 8.36 -22.55
C ASN A 250 1.93 8.97 -23.38
N ASP A 251 1.70 9.14 -24.68
CA ASP A 251 2.67 9.78 -25.58
C ASP A 251 2.52 11.32 -25.67
N GLY A 252 1.52 11.87 -24.98
CA GLY A 252 1.20 13.31 -24.96
C GLY A 252 0.14 13.72 -25.99
N SER A 253 -0.15 12.86 -26.96
CA SER A 253 -1.22 13.02 -27.95
C SER A 253 -2.34 12.00 -27.76
N SER A 254 -2.00 10.78 -27.31
CA SER A 254 -2.91 9.68 -27.07
C SER A 254 -2.41 8.80 -25.92
N VAL A 255 -3.31 7.96 -25.40
CA VAL A 255 -3.01 6.95 -24.38
C VAL A 255 -3.23 5.58 -24.99
N GLN A 256 -2.16 4.82 -25.14
CA GLN A 256 -2.21 3.42 -25.57
C GLN A 256 -2.55 2.54 -24.37
N THR A 257 -3.44 1.56 -24.56
CA THR A 257 -3.89 0.66 -23.50
C THR A 257 -3.68 -0.80 -23.89
N ASP A 258 -3.19 -1.60 -22.95
CA ASP A 258 -3.10 -3.05 -23.04
C ASP A 258 -3.61 -3.70 -21.74
N THR A 259 -3.91 -4.99 -21.78
CA THR A 259 -4.54 -5.72 -20.66
C THR A 259 -4.04 -7.15 -20.57
N VAL A 260 -3.87 -7.64 -19.35
CA VAL A 260 -3.51 -9.05 -19.06
C VAL A 260 -4.58 -9.65 -18.15
N GLY A 261 -5.10 -10.82 -18.54
CA GLY A 261 -6.19 -11.51 -17.85
C GLY A 261 -7.49 -11.53 -18.66
N ASP A 262 -8.48 -12.21 -18.11
CA ASP A 262 -9.82 -12.33 -18.68
C ASP A 262 -10.79 -11.52 -17.83
N GLY A 263 -11.41 -10.51 -18.45
CA GLY A 263 -12.39 -9.66 -17.79
C GLY A 263 -13.78 -10.29 -17.73
N GLU A 264 -14.67 -9.57 -17.06
CA GLU A 264 -16.04 -10.00 -16.88
C GLU A 264 -16.92 -9.77 -18.11
N SER A 265 -17.98 -10.57 -18.22
CA SER A 265 -18.94 -10.47 -19.32
C SER A 265 -20.03 -9.43 -19.11
N GLU A 266 -20.31 -9.06 -17.85
CA GLU A 266 -21.35 -8.11 -17.47
C GLU A 266 -20.77 -6.89 -16.75
N ASP A 267 -21.35 -5.71 -17.00
CA ASP A 267 -20.96 -4.46 -16.34
C ASP A 267 -21.79 -4.24 -15.05
N TYR A 268 -21.35 -4.85 -13.94
CA TYR A 268 -22.07 -4.77 -12.67
C TYR A 268 -21.74 -3.51 -11.84
N VAL A 269 -20.67 -2.77 -12.16
CA VAL A 269 -20.29 -1.50 -11.49
C VAL A 269 -20.47 -0.28 -12.41
N ARG A 270 -21.42 -0.33 -13.34
CA ARG A 270 -21.65 0.71 -14.36
C ARG A 270 -21.81 2.14 -13.80
N GLU A 271 -22.35 2.25 -12.58
CA GLU A 271 -22.60 3.55 -11.93
C GLU A 271 -21.31 4.24 -11.47
N ALA A 272 -20.21 3.49 -11.30
CA ALA A 272 -18.92 4.02 -10.89
C ALA A 272 -18.41 5.12 -11.82
N VAL A 273 -18.68 5.02 -13.12
CA VAL A 273 -18.24 6.05 -14.09
C VAL A 273 -18.87 7.39 -13.79
N ALA A 274 -20.19 7.41 -13.55
CA ALA A 274 -20.90 8.64 -13.22
C ALA A 274 -20.46 9.22 -11.86
N VAL A 275 -20.07 8.36 -10.91
CA VAL A 275 -19.55 8.79 -9.61
C VAL A 275 -18.15 9.39 -9.74
N LEU A 276 -17.26 8.75 -10.51
CA LEU A 276 -15.87 9.15 -10.64
C LEU A 276 -15.68 10.32 -11.61
N ASP A 277 -16.49 10.43 -12.67
CA ASP A 277 -16.31 11.43 -13.71
C ASP A 277 -16.28 12.86 -13.15
N GLY A 278 -15.25 13.61 -13.53
CA GLY A 278 -15.07 14.98 -13.10
C GLY A 278 -14.58 15.16 -11.66
N GLN A 279 -14.36 14.09 -10.89
CA GLN A 279 -13.69 14.20 -9.59
C GLN A 279 -12.24 14.66 -9.77
N LYS A 280 -11.82 15.57 -8.90
CA LYS A 280 -10.51 16.24 -8.95
C LYS A 280 -9.91 16.31 -7.57
N PHE A 281 -8.60 16.12 -7.50
CA PHE A 281 -7.85 16.13 -6.25
C PHE A 281 -6.53 16.87 -6.42
N GLU A 282 -6.04 17.45 -5.33
CA GLU A 282 -4.71 18.07 -5.25
C GLU A 282 -3.88 17.35 -4.21
N LEU A 283 -2.57 17.30 -4.42
CA LEU A 283 -1.65 16.85 -3.37
C LEU A 283 -1.78 17.78 -2.17
N ALA A 284 -1.95 17.18 -1.00
CA ALA A 284 -2.09 17.88 0.26
C ALA A 284 -0.79 17.75 1.07
N ASN A 285 -0.85 17.14 2.25
CA ASN A 285 0.28 17.03 3.15
C ASN A 285 1.14 15.81 2.80
N GLU A 286 2.45 15.95 2.99
CA GLU A 286 3.33 14.79 3.12
C GLU A 286 3.01 14.08 4.44
N VAL A 287 2.80 12.77 4.37
CA VAL A 287 2.48 11.90 5.51
C VAL A 287 3.55 10.80 5.66
N CYS A 288 3.51 10.05 6.76
CA CYS A 288 4.43 8.92 6.95
C CYS A 288 4.38 7.96 5.75
N MET A 289 5.53 7.41 5.36
CA MET A 289 5.59 6.45 4.25
C MET A 289 4.70 5.22 4.43
N HIS A 290 4.33 4.88 5.67
CA HIS A 290 3.49 3.72 5.96
C HIS A 290 2.02 4.10 6.23
N TYR A 291 1.63 5.36 5.96
CA TYR A 291 0.29 5.89 6.23
C TYR A 291 -0.84 5.06 5.61
N ALA A 292 -0.58 4.46 4.44
CA ALA A 292 -1.54 3.60 3.74
C ALA A 292 -2.14 2.50 4.62
N ALA A 293 -1.39 1.97 5.59
CA ALA A 293 -1.88 0.91 6.49
C ALA A 293 -2.96 1.39 7.46
N MET A 294 -3.20 2.69 7.57
CA MET A 294 -4.15 3.30 8.50
C MET A 294 -5.35 3.96 7.82
N ILE A 295 -5.39 3.99 6.49
CA ILE A 295 -6.43 4.70 5.73
C ILE A 295 -6.92 3.88 4.53
N ASP A 296 -8.24 3.78 4.42
CA ASP A 296 -8.97 3.08 3.36
C ASP A 296 -9.90 4.01 2.56
N GLY A 297 -9.84 5.32 2.82
CA GLY A 297 -10.75 6.33 2.26
C GLY A 297 -10.09 7.46 1.46
N GLU A 298 -8.76 7.47 1.34
CA GLU A 298 -8.03 8.54 0.66
C GLU A 298 -7.12 8.02 -0.45
N ILE A 299 -7.01 8.78 -1.54
CA ILE A 299 -6.03 8.50 -2.58
C ILE A 299 -4.66 8.90 -2.03
N LEU A 300 -3.72 7.96 -2.06
CA LEU A 300 -2.33 8.17 -1.64
C LEU A 300 -1.40 8.05 -2.83
N LEU A 301 -0.43 8.96 -2.92
CA LEU A 301 0.66 8.89 -3.90
C LEU A 301 1.98 8.60 -3.18
N GLY A 302 2.69 7.58 -3.63
CA GLY A 302 3.95 7.13 -3.04
C GLY A 302 3.80 6.44 -1.68
N GLY A 303 4.92 6.30 -0.97
CA GLY A 303 5.03 5.50 0.25
C GLY A 303 5.02 4.00 -0.03
N TYR A 304 4.68 3.22 1.00
CA TYR A 304 4.43 1.79 0.90
C TYR A 304 2.94 1.53 0.68
N PRO A 305 2.58 0.65 -0.27
CA PRO A 305 1.19 0.23 -0.41
C PRO A 305 0.76 -0.60 0.79
N GLN A 306 -0.50 -0.48 1.20
CA GLN A 306 -1.14 -1.49 2.03
C GLN A 306 -1.74 -2.54 1.09
N TRP A 307 -0.98 -3.56 0.72
CA TRP A 307 -1.54 -4.72 0.01
C TRP A 307 -2.65 -5.35 0.86
N GLN A 308 -3.86 -5.50 0.30
CA GLN A 308 -4.96 -6.19 0.97
C GLN A 308 -4.78 -7.71 0.96
N GLN A 309 -4.09 -8.21 -0.06
CA GLN A 309 -3.74 -9.60 -0.25
C GLN A 309 -2.20 -9.73 -0.22
N ASP A 310 -1.63 -10.63 -1.02
CA ASP A 310 -0.18 -10.70 -1.20
C ASP A 310 0.37 -9.47 -1.93
N SER A 311 1.65 -9.16 -1.71
CA SER A 311 2.32 -8.10 -2.48
C SER A 311 2.38 -8.48 -3.96
N GLU A 312 1.84 -7.63 -4.82
CA GLU A 312 1.78 -7.90 -6.26
C GLU A 312 2.39 -6.73 -7.05
N TYR A 313 3.66 -6.87 -7.43
CA TYR A 313 4.29 -5.91 -8.33
C TYR A 313 4.21 -6.38 -9.79
N LEU A 314 3.74 -5.50 -10.66
CA LEU A 314 3.55 -5.81 -12.08
C LEU A 314 4.89 -5.89 -12.80
N ALA A 315 4.99 -6.74 -13.82
CA ALA A 315 6.11 -6.70 -14.76
C ALA A 315 5.78 -5.72 -15.89
N CYS A 316 6.70 -4.81 -16.21
CA CYS A 316 6.49 -3.89 -17.32
C CYS A 316 6.42 -4.66 -18.65
N PRO A 317 5.38 -4.47 -19.48
CA PRO A 317 5.22 -5.21 -20.73
C PRO A 317 6.31 -4.90 -21.77
N LYS A 318 7.04 -3.79 -21.62
CA LYS A 318 8.10 -3.39 -22.55
C LYS A 318 9.48 -3.94 -22.20
N CYS A 319 9.88 -3.84 -20.93
CA CYS A 319 11.23 -4.20 -20.50
C CYS A 319 11.28 -5.41 -19.58
N GLY A 320 10.14 -5.96 -19.15
CA GLY A 320 10.02 -7.10 -18.25
C GLY A 320 10.40 -6.80 -16.79
N LYS A 321 10.88 -5.59 -16.49
CA LYS A 321 11.29 -5.23 -15.13
C LYS A 321 10.07 -5.02 -14.23
N THR A 322 10.19 -5.41 -12.96
CA THR A 322 9.21 -5.14 -11.91
C THR A 322 8.90 -3.64 -11.81
N MET A 323 7.64 -3.26 -11.76
CA MET A 323 7.18 -1.88 -11.72
C MET A 323 7.24 -1.33 -10.29
N LYS A 324 7.34 -0.01 -10.17
CA LYS A 324 7.39 0.70 -8.91
C LYS A 324 5.98 1.11 -8.51
N TYR A 325 5.56 0.85 -7.28
CA TYR A 325 4.27 1.34 -6.77
C TYR A 325 4.23 2.88 -6.81
N LEU A 326 3.12 3.42 -7.32
CA LEU A 326 2.93 4.86 -7.54
C LEU A 326 1.75 5.42 -6.74
N ALA A 327 0.58 4.76 -6.75
CA ALA A 327 -0.60 5.25 -6.08
C ALA A 327 -1.51 4.14 -5.56
N GLN A 328 -2.16 4.39 -4.42
CA GLN A 328 -3.23 3.60 -3.85
C GLN A 328 -4.52 4.37 -4.04
N ILE A 329 -5.46 3.81 -4.80
CA ILE A 329 -6.75 4.42 -5.11
C ILE A 329 -7.82 3.59 -4.38
N PRO A 330 -8.47 4.14 -3.33
CA PRO A 330 -9.46 3.43 -2.53
C PRO A 330 -10.78 3.34 -3.30
N PHE A 331 -10.83 2.46 -4.30
CA PHE A 331 -11.96 2.35 -5.21
C PHE A 331 -13.27 2.14 -4.46
N GLY A 332 -13.30 1.23 -3.50
CA GLY A 332 -14.47 1.01 -2.65
C GLY A 332 -14.90 2.25 -1.86
N GLY A 333 -13.96 3.01 -1.32
CA GLY A 333 -14.24 4.28 -0.62
C GLY A 333 -14.78 5.39 -1.54
N LEU A 334 -14.39 5.41 -2.82
CA LEU A 334 -14.81 6.42 -3.79
C LEU A 334 -16.19 6.17 -4.38
N ILE A 335 -16.56 4.90 -4.59
CA ILE A 335 -17.80 4.52 -5.29
C ILE A 335 -18.81 3.79 -4.39
N ASP A 336 -18.57 3.73 -3.08
CA ASP A 336 -19.37 2.94 -2.11
C ASP A 336 -19.42 1.44 -2.48
N GLY A 337 -18.27 0.92 -2.94
CA GLY A 337 -18.04 -0.48 -3.31
C GLY A 337 -16.94 -1.12 -2.47
N GLU A 338 -16.19 -2.06 -3.05
CA GLU A 338 -15.09 -2.75 -2.36
C GLU A 338 -13.76 -2.62 -3.12
N GLY A 339 -12.68 -2.83 -2.38
CA GLY A 339 -11.32 -2.99 -2.90
C GLY A 339 -10.59 -1.71 -3.29
N THR A 340 -9.35 -1.91 -3.69
CA THR A 340 -8.33 -0.89 -3.87
C THR A 340 -7.57 -1.15 -5.16
N ILE A 341 -7.36 -0.10 -5.95
CA ILE A 341 -6.54 -0.15 -7.17
C ILE A 341 -5.13 0.33 -6.81
N TYR A 342 -4.12 -0.48 -7.13
CA TYR A 342 -2.71 -0.13 -6.97
C TYR A 342 -2.13 0.23 -8.32
N MET A 343 -1.93 1.53 -8.55
CA MET A 343 -1.26 2.05 -9.73
C MET A 343 0.25 1.94 -9.53
N GLN A 344 0.94 1.44 -10.54
CA GLN A 344 2.39 1.21 -10.57
C GLN A 344 2.97 1.85 -11.83
N ILE A 345 4.29 2.10 -11.85
CA ILE A 345 4.96 2.73 -12.98
C ILE A 345 6.32 2.08 -13.27
N CYS A 346 6.60 1.93 -14.56
CA CYS A 346 7.96 1.75 -15.07
C CYS A 346 8.44 3.11 -15.54
N ASP A 347 9.29 3.74 -14.73
CA ASP A 347 9.92 5.03 -14.97
C ASP A 347 10.72 5.08 -16.28
N GLU A 348 11.49 4.03 -16.59
CA GLU A 348 12.28 3.97 -17.82
C GLU A 348 11.44 3.92 -19.11
N CYS A 349 10.30 3.24 -19.06
CA CYS A 349 9.42 3.05 -20.22
C CYS A 349 8.23 4.02 -20.24
N GLU A 350 8.02 4.76 -19.15
CA GLU A 350 6.87 5.62 -18.88
C GLU A 350 5.53 4.89 -19.10
N VAL A 351 5.48 3.63 -18.69
CA VAL A 351 4.27 2.79 -18.72
C VAL A 351 3.71 2.72 -17.31
N VAL A 352 2.43 3.03 -17.16
CA VAL A 352 1.66 2.80 -15.94
C VAL A 352 1.00 1.42 -16.03
N GLY A 353 0.94 0.72 -14.90
CA GLY A 353 0.19 -0.52 -14.74
C GLY A 353 -0.75 -0.41 -13.55
N ALA A 354 -1.82 -1.21 -13.51
CA ALA A 354 -2.65 -1.32 -12.32
C ALA A 354 -3.17 -2.73 -12.11
N ASN A 355 -3.20 -3.13 -10.83
CA ASN A 355 -3.90 -4.29 -10.32
C ASN A 355 -4.88 -3.87 -9.22
N PHE A 356 -5.79 -4.78 -8.87
CA PHE A 356 -6.83 -4.55 -7.87
C PHE A 356 -6.75 -5.63 -6.80
N GLN A 357 -6.99 -5.24 -5.55
CA GLN A 357 -7.16 -6.20 -4.46
C GLN A 357 -8.38 -5.82 -3.61
N CYS A 358 -9.10 -6.84 -3.15
CA CYS A 358 -10.17 -6.73 -2.16
C CYS A 358 -10.04 -7.85 -1.12
N THR A 359 -10.64 -7.64 0.04
CA THR A 359 -10.65 -8.59 1.17
C THR A 359 -11.88 -9.47 1.17
#